data_AF-A0A7U0N801-F1
#
_entry.id   AF-A0A7U0N801-F1
#
_cell.length_a   1.000
_cell.length_b   1.000
_cell.length_c   1.000
_cell.angle_alpha   90.00
_cell.angle_beta   90.00
_cell.angle_gamma   90.00
#
_symmetry.space_group_name_H-M   'P 1'
#
loop_
_entity.id
_entity.type
_entity.pdbx_description
1 polymer ?
#
loop_
_entity_poly.entity_id
_entity_poly.type
_entity_poly.pdbx_seq_one_letter_code
_entity_poly.pdbx_strand_id
1 'polypeptide(L)'
;MQPLAHIVDLSANPIDDVAFQARCKATLDTAGALVLPGFLTAAALATIRLEGAEHSHAAFYAASKHNVYLKPQDETLPPDHARNRLVVSSKGCITDEEIPEQSPLRMLYDAQPFRDFLCAVLAEQRLYPYADSLSSINLHYAHRGQELGWHFDNSSFAITLLIQKPQAGGRFEYVENLRDADRGEMNYAGVSQVLDGERAVKPLAMEEGDLVLFRGRNAMHRVTPTEGDITRMLVVLAYNAQPDIALSESARMTFYGRL
;
A
#
# COMPACT_ATOMS: atom_id res chain seq x y z
N MET A 1 -27.16 -1.66 2.80
CA MET A 1 -26.34 -2.38 3.80
C MET A 1 -26.10 -3.85 3.46
N GLN A 2 -26.97 -4.57 2.73
CA GLN A 2 -26.71 -5.98 2.37
C GLN A 2 -25.51 -6.30 1.43
N PRO A 3 -25.06 -5.45 0.47
CA PRO A 3 -24.00 -5.86 -0.45
C PRO A 3 -22.61 -5.95 0.21
N LEU A 4 -22.33 -5.13 1.22
CA LEU A 4 -20.99 -5.05 1.81
C LEU A 4 -20.67 -6.25 2.72
N ALA A 5 -21.68 -6.83 3.37
CA ALA A 5 -21.52 -8.02 4.22
C ALA A 5 -21.11 -9.29 3.43
N HIS A 6 -21.29 -9.29 2.11
CA HIS A 6 -20.79 -10.35 1.24
C HIS A 6 -19.28 -10.19 0.95
N ILE A 7 -18.73 -9.00 1.18
CA ILE A 7 -17.34 -8.64 0.84
C ILE A 7 -16.49 -8.55 2.10
N VAL A 8 -17.02 -7.92 3.15
CA VAL A 8 -16.34 -7.66 4.42
C VAL A 8 -16.93 -8.55 5.51
N ASP A 9 -16.08 -9.17 6.33
CA ASP A 9 -16.51 -9.81 7.57
C ASP A 9 -16.85 -8.75 8.62
N LEU A 10 -18.08 -8.24 8.56
CA LEU A 10 -18.59 -7.22 9.48
C LEU A 10 -18.77 -7.75 10.91
N SER A 11 -18.70 -9.06 11.14
CA SER A 11 -18.78 -9.63 12.48
C SER A 11 -17.45 -9.49 13.22
N ALA A 12 -16.34 -9.74 12.52
CA ALA A 12 -14.99 -9.53 13.04
C ALA A 12 -14.57 -8.06 12.95
N ASN A 13 -15.01 -7.35 11.91
CA ASN A 13 -14.64 -5.98 11.59
C ASN A 13 -15.90 -5.09 11.45
N PRO A 14 -16.58 -4.74 12.56
CA PRO A 14 -17.80 -3.93 12.52
C PRO A 14 -17.47 -2.47 12.19
N ILE A 15 -17.20 -2.18 10.93
CA ILE A 15 -16.71 -0.87 10.46
C ILE A 15 -17.69 0.28 10.72
N ASP A 16 -18.98 -0.01 10.92
CA ASP A 16 -20.02 0.97 11.25
C ASP A 16 -20.10 1.25 12.78
N ASP A 17 -19.41 0.47 13.62
CA ASP A 17 -19.37 0.67 15.08
C ASP A 17 -18.38 1.77 15.46
N VAL A 18 -18.89 2.82 16.12
CA VAL A 18 -18.08 3.99 16.53
C VAL A 18 -16.98 3.60 17.51
N ALA A 19 -17.24 2.65 18.41
CA ALA A 19 -16.22 2.21 19.37
C ALA A 19 -15.09 1.44 18.66
N PHE A 20 -15.42 0.62 17.66
CA PHE A 20 -14.46 -0.07 16.80
C PHE A 20 -13.62 0.93 15.99
N GLN A 21 -14.24 1.92 15.36
CA GLN A 21 -13.53 2.99 14.66
C GLN A 21 -12.55 3.72 15.57
N ALA A 22 -12.95 4.08 16.79
CA ALA A 22 -12.09 4.75 17.76
C ALA A 22 -10.87 3.88 18.17
N ARG A 23 -11.07 2.57 18.36
CA ARG A 23 -9.96 1.63 18.65
C ARG A 23 -9.00 1.50 17.46
N CYS A 24 -9.53 1.41 16.25
CA CYS A 24 -8.75 1.37 15.02
C CYS A 24 -7.90 2.63 14.88
N LYS A 25 -8.52 3.81 15.08
CA LYS A 25 -7.82 5.10 15.06
C LYS A 25 -6.70 5.17 16.09
N ALA A 26 -6.98 4.82 17.35
CA ALA A 26 -5.97 4.84 18.41
C ALA A 26 -4.78 3.92 18.11
N THR A 27 -5.05 2.75 17.52
CA THR A 27 -4.00 1.81 17.07
C THR A 27 -3.14 2.42 15.97
N LEU A 28 -3.77 2.98 14.93
CA LEU A 28 -3.06 3.62 13.83
C LEU A 28 -2.25 4.85 14.28
N ASP A 29 -2.80 5.67 15.17
CA ASP A 29 -2.12 6.86 15.72
C ASP A 29 -0.90 6.48 16.57
N THR A 30 -0.97 5.36 17.31
CA THR A 30 0.11 4.92 18.19
C THR A 30 1.21 4.16 17.43
N ALA A 31 0.82 3.23 16.56
CA ALA A 31 1.74 2.30 15.92
C ALA A 31 2.14 2.70 14.48
N GLY A 32 1.46 3.69 13.90
CA GLY A 32 1.64 4.07 12.49
C GLY A 32 1.12 3.01 11.50
N ALA A 33 0.58 1.90 11.99
CA ALA A 33 0.04 0.79 11.22
C ALA A 33 -1.19 0.19 11.92
N LEU A 34 -2.18 -0.23 11.14
CA LEU A 34 -3.34 -0.99 11.59
C LEU A 34 -3.52 -2.18 10.65
N VAL A 35 -3.66 -3.37 11.22
CA VAL A 35 -4.06 -4.58 10.49
C VAL A 35 -5.44 -4.98 11.00
N LEU A 36 -6.37 -5.22 10.08
CA LEU A 36 -7.68 -5.78 10.35
C LEU A 36 -7.71 -7.22 9.81
N PRO A 37 -7.52 -8.22 10.69
CA PRO A 37 -7.43 -9.60 10.28
C PRO A 37 -8.74 -10.10 9.67
N GLY A 38 -8.65 -10.92 8.62
CA GLY A 38 -9.81 -11.55 7.98
C GLY A 38 -10.86 -10.52 7.54
N PHE A 39 -10.40 -9.35 7.06
CA PHE A 39 -11.29 -8.26 6.67
C PHE A 39 -12.21 -8.68 5.53
N LEU A 40 -11.67 -9.35 4.51
CA LEU A 40 -12.45 -9.90 3.41
C LEU A 40 -13.12 -11.22 3.81
N THR A 41 -14.35 -11.43 3.35
CA THR A 41 -14.95 -12.77 3.40
C THR A 41 -14.17 -13.74 2.52
N ALA A 42 -14.18 -15.02 2.87
CA ALA A 42 -13.52 -16.06 2.08
C ALA A 42 -14.00 -16.11 0.62
N ALA A 43 -15.30 -15.84 0.39
CA ALA A 43 -15.89 -15.81 -0.95
C ALA A 43 -15.34 -14.62 -1.77
N ALA A 44 -15.31 -13.42 -1.19
CA ALA A 44 -14.78 -12.25 -1.88
C ALA A 44 -13.28 -12.39 -2.16
N LEU A 45 -12.49 -12.86 -1.18
CA LEU A 45 -11.07 -13.13 -1.37
C LEU A 45 -10.83 -14.12 -2.53
N ALA A 46 -11.59 -15.21 -2.60
CA ALA A 46 -11.48 -16.19 -3.66
C ALA A 46 -11.80 -15.61 -5.05
N THR A 47 -12.86 -14.80 -5.15
CA THR A 47 -13.22 -14.09 -6.39
C THR A 47 -12.12 -13.12 -6.82
N ILE A 48 -11.67 -12.25 -5.92
CA ILE A 48 -10.62 -11.25 -6.23
C ILE A 48 -9.32 -11.94 -6.68
N ARG A 49 -8.95 -13.04 -6.03
CA ARG A 49 -7.77 -13.83 -6.40
C ARG A 49 -7.89 -14.44 -7.81
N LEU A 50 -9.07 -14.95 -8.16
CA LEU A 50 -9.34 -15.48 -9.49
C LEU A 50 -9.29 -14.37 -10.56
N GLU A 51 -10.01 -13.27 -10.33
CA GLU A 51 -10.02 -12.11 -11.23
C GLU A 51 -8.59 -11.59 -11.47
N GLY A 52 -7.80 -11.46 -10.40
CA GLY A 52 -6.40 -11.06 -10.49
C GLY A 52 -5.54 -12.03 -11.31
N ALA A 53 -5.70 -13.33 -11.09
CA ALA A 53 -4.97 -14.33 -11.87
C ALA A 53 -5.31 -14.25 -13.38
N GLU A 54 -6.60 -14.13 -13.72
CA GLU A 54 -7.09 -14.04 -15.10
C GLU A 54 -6.58 -12.79 -15.82
N HIS A 55 -6.48 -11.65 -15.11
CA HIS A 55 -6.05 -10.37 -15.68
C HIS A 55 -4.55 -10.10 -15.56
N SER A 56 -3.79 -10.98 -14.90
CA SER A 56 -2.34 -10.82 -14.68
C SER A 56 -1.51 -10.63 -15.95
N HIS A 57 -2.00 -11.10 -17.09
CA HIS A 57 -1.36 -10.93 -18.41
C HIS A 57 -1.32 -9.47 -18.88
N ALA A 58 -2.20 -8.61 -18.36
CA ALA A 58 -2.22 -7.17 -18.64
C ALA A 58 -1.29 -6.37 -17.73
N ALA A 59 -0.63 -7.01 -16.75
CA ALA A 59 0.18 -6.31 -15.77
C ALA A 59 1.39 -5.62 -16.43
N PHE A 60 1.56 -4.33 -16.15
CA PHE A 60 2.76 -3.60 -16.48
C PHE A 60 3.83 -3.88 -15.44
N TYR A 61 4.97 -4.44 -15.86
CA TYR A 61 6.10 -4.73 -14.98
C TYR A 61 7.16 -3.65 -15.10
N ALA A 62 7.46 -3.02 -13.97
CA ALA A 62 8.51 -2.03 -13.86
C ALA A 62 9.58 -2.50 -12.86
N ALA A 63 10.83 -2.19 -13.19
CA ALA A 63 11.95 -2.26 -12.27
C ALA A 63 12.60 -0.87 -12.22
N SER A 64 12.82 -0.36 -11.02
CA SER A 64 13.40 0.95 -10.80
C SER A 64 14.47 0.92 -9.72
N LYS A 65 15.41 1.86 -9.85
CA LYS A 65 16.35 2.21 -8.79
C LYS A 65 15.99 3.60 -8.31
N HIS A 66 15.80 3.76 -7.01
CA HIS A 66 15.45 5.03 -6.40
C HIS A 66 16.12 5.14 -5.02
N ASN A 67 16.28 6.35 -4.50
CA ASN A 67 16.61 6.52 -3.08
C ASN A 67 15.35 6.41 -2.21
N VAL A 68 15.54 6.31 -0.91
CA VAL A 68 14.44 6.12 0.06
C VAL A 68 13.47 7.31 0.12
N TYR A 69 13.87 8.47 -0.42
CA TYR A 69 13.08 9.69 -0.42
C TYR A 69 12.27 9.88 -1.72
N LEU A 70 12.41 8.99 -2.70
CA LEU A 70 11.74 9.06 -4.01
C LEU A 70 11.99 10.41 -4.73
N LYS A 71 13.20 10.95 -4.59
CA LYS A 71 13.63 12.21 -5.21
C LYS A 71 14.76 11.99 -6.21
N PRO A 72 15.01 12.92 -7.15
CA PRO A 72 16.27 12.95 -7.88
C PRO A 72 17.47 12.92 -6.92
N GLN A 73 18.59 12.33 -7.34
CA GLN A 73 19.82 12.37 -6.56
C GLN A 73 20.32 13.82 -6.44
N ASP A 74 20.95 14.12 -5.31
CA ASP A 74 21.56 15.42 -5.02
C ASP A 74 23.04 15.38 -5.42
N GLU A 75 23.41 16.09 -6.48
CA GLU A 75 24.77 16.10 -7.03
C GLU A 75 25.80 16.71 -6.07
N THR A 76 25.36 17.41 -5.02
CA THR A 76 26.26 17.98 -4.00
C THR A 76 26.67 16.97 -2.92
N LEU A 77 26.04 15.79 -2.91
CA LEU A 77 26.28 14.74 -1.92
C LEU A 77 26.90 13.49 -2.56
N PRO A 78 27.73 12.73 -1.83
CA PRO A 78 28.27 11.46 -2.31
C PRO A 78 27.19 10.44 -2.72
N PRO A 79 27.47 9.50 -3.64
CA PRO A 79 26.52 8.47 -4.06
C PRO A 79 26.06 7.53 -2.94
N ASP A 80 26.91 7.29 -1.95
CA ASP A 80 26.67 6.42 -0.79
C ASP A 80 25.96 7.14 0.37
N HIS A 81 25.85 8.47 0.33
CA HIS A 81 25.06 9.24 1.28
C HIS A 81 23.58 8.78 1.27
N ALA A 82 22.92 8.70 2.43
CA ALA A 82 21.53 8.24 2.56
C ALA A 82 20.54 8.91 1.60
N ARG A 83 20.75 10.19 1.30
CA ARG A 83 19.95 10.96 0.33
C ARG A 83 20.02 10.44 -1.11
N ASN A 84 21.13 9.80 -1.48
CA ASN A 84 21.48 9.39 -2.83
C ASN A 84 21.55 7.88 -3.01
N ARG A 85 21.77 7.12 -1.93
CA ARG A 85 21.91 5.67 -1.97
C ARG A 85 20.66 5.04 -2.57
N LEU A 86 20.89 4.24 -3.61
CA LEU A 86 19.83 3.60 -4.37
C LEU A 86 19.45 2.25 -3.76
N VAL A 87 18.16 1.98 -3.76
CA VAL A 87 17.55 0.68 -3.51
C VAL A 87 16.83 0.23 -4.78
N VAL A 88 16.52 -1.07 -4.85
CA VAL A 88 15.80 -1.67 -5.98
C VAL A 88 14.35 -1.86 -5.59
N SER A 89 13.46 -1.55 -6.52
CA SER A 89 12.05 -1.92 -6.46
C SER A 89 11.64 -2.52 -7.80
N SER A 90 10.90 -3.61 -7.76
CA SER A 90 10.37 -4.26 -8.94
C SER A 90 9.03 -4.90 -8.63
N LYS A 91 8.01 -4.60 -9.44
CA LYS A 91 6.69 -5.20 -9.31
C LYS A 91 5.94 -5.09 -10.64
N GLY A 92 4.95 -5.95 -10.81
CA GLY A 92 3.89 -5.77 -11.80
C GLY A 92 2.68 -5.08 -11.18
N CYS A 93 1.88 -4.40 -11.98
CA CYS A 93 0.51 -4.06 -11.59
C CYS A 93 -0.45 -4.03 -12.77
N ILE A 94 -1.70 -4.40 -12.50
CA ILE A 94 -2.83 -3.95 -13.30
C ILE A 94 -3.47 -2.73 -12.60
N THR A 95 -4.11 -1.89 -13.39
CA THR A 95 -4.69 -0.62 -12.97
C THR A 95 -6.21 -0.75 -12.82
N ASP A 96 -6.85 0.35 -12.44
CA ASP A 96 -8.28 0.41 -12.16
C ASP A 96 -9.11 -0.05 -13.38
N GLU A 97 -8.71 0.30 -14.61
CA GLU A 97 -9.40 -0.10 -15.84
C GLU A 97 -9.41 -1.61 -16.09
N GLU A 98 -8.45 -2.36 -15.55
CA GLU A 98 -8.42 -3.82 -15.66
C GLU A 98 -9.24 -4.52 -14.57
N ILE A 99 -9.73 -3.79 -13.55
CA ILE A 99 -10.56 -4.38 -12.50
C ILE A 99 -11.98 -4.58 -13.04
N PRO A 100 -12.51 -5.82 -13.04
CA PRO A 100 -13.84 -6.10 -13.58
C PRO A 100 -14.93 -5.22 -12.96
N GLU A 101 -15.91 -4.79 -13.75
CA GLU A 101 -16.99 -3.90 -13.30
C GLU A 101 -17.78 -4.47 -12.12
N GLN A 102 -17.94 -5.79 -12.07
CA GLN A 102 -18.66 -6.51 -11.02
C GLN A 102 -17.74 -7.03 -9.91
N SER A 103 -16.46 -6.65 -9.92
CA SER A 103 -15.49 -7.11 -8.93
C SER A 103 -15.90 -6.69 -7.51
N PRO A 104 -15.71 -7.55 -6.50
CA PRO A 104 -15.84 -7.15 -5.10
C PRO A 104 -14.97 -5.93 -4.74
N LEU A 105 -13.85 -5.72 -5.43
CA LEU A 105 -13.00 -4.54 -5.21
C LEU A 105 -13.70 -3.23 -5.58
N ARG A 106 -14.40 -3.18 -6.73
CA ARG A 106 -15.20 -2.02 -7.15
C ARG A 106 -16.29 -1.73 -6.12
N MET A 107 -17.04 -2.77 -5.75
CA MET A 107 -18.12 -2.65 -4.77
C MET A 107 -17.62 -2.17 -3.39
N LEU A 108 -16.47 -2.66 -2.92
CA LEU A 108 -15.84 -2.22 -1.68
C LEU A 108 -15.37 -0.77 -1.78
N TYR A 109 -14.64 -0.44 -2.84
CA TYR A 109 -14.04 0.88 -3.05
C TYR A 109 -15.10 1.99 -3.12
N ASP A 110 -16.25 1.69 -3.74
CA ASP A 110 -17.37 2.62 -3.89
C ASP A 110 -18.34 2.63 -2.71
N ALA A 111 -18.21 1.69 -1.77
CA ALA A 111 -19.10 1.60 -0.62
C ALA A 111 -18.92 2.80 0.32
N GLN A 112 -19.98 3.59 0.48
CA GLN A 112 -19.98 4.72 1.42
C GLN A 112 -19.63 4.31 2.86
N PRO A 113 -20.16 3.21 3.43
CA PRO A 113 -19.79 2.78 4.79
C PRO A 113 -18.29 2.51 4.95
N PHE A 114 -17.64 1.96 3.91
CA PHE A 114 -16.20 1.72 3.93
C PHE A 114 -15.41 3.04 3.87
N ARG A 115 -15.80 3.98 3.01
CA ARG A 115 -15.18 5.32 2.97
C ARG A 115 -15.37 6.10 4.27
N ASP A 116 -16.54 6.01 4.89
CA ASP A 116 -16.82 6.65 6.18
C ASP A 116 -15.95 6.07 7.30
N PHE A 117 -15.79 4.74 7.33
CA PHE A 117 -14.84 4.06 8.22
C PHE A 117 -13.41 4.54 8.01
N LEU A 118 -12.94 4.61 6.76
CA LEU A 118 -11.60 5.10 6.44
C LEU A 118 -11.42 6.56 6.89
N CYS A 119 -12.39 7.43 6.64
CA CYS A 119 -12.36 8.83 7.09
C CYS A 119 -12.22 8.91 8.62
N ALA A 120 -13.02 8.14 9.36
CA ALA A 120 -12.98 8.10 10.81
C ALA A 120 -11.62 7.64 11.36
N VAL A 121 -11.02 6.60 10.77
CA VAL A 121 -9.75 6.04 11.23
C VAL A 121 -8.55 6.89 10.82
N LEU A 122 -8.54 7.40 9.59
CA LEU A 122 -7.46 8.21 9.03
C LEU A 122 -7.49 9.67 9.51
N ALA A 123 -8.59 10.11 10.11
CA ALA A 123 -8.89 11.50 10.46
C ALA A 123 -8.96 12.43 9.24
N GLU A 124 -9.53 11.91 8.15
CA GLU A 124 -9.82 12.67 6.94
C GLU A 124 -11.27 13.12 6.94
N GLN A 125 -11.55 14.33 6.42
CA GLN A 125 -12.93 14.82 6.32
C GLN A 125 -13.72 14.07 5.25
N ARG A 126 -13.05 13.71 4.16
CA ARG A 126 -13.61 12.99 3.03
C ARG A 126 -12.51 12.34 2.21
N LEU A 127 -12.85 11.23 1.57
CA LEU A 127 -12.01 10.54 0.60
C LEU A 127 -12.66 10.56 -0.78
N TYR A 128 -11.84 10.85 -1.79
CA TYR A 128 -12.23 10.95 -3.19
C TYR A 128 -11.43 9.95 -4.02
N PRO A 129 -12.04 9.38 -5.08
CA PRO A 129 -11.27 8.62 -6.04
C PRO A 129 -10.26 9.49 -6.78
N TYR A 130 -9.28 8.84 -7.43
CA TYR A 130 -8.43 9.54 -8.38
C TYR A 130 -9.23 9.99 -9.60
N ALA A 131 -8.87 11.16 -10.14
CA ALA A 131 -9.51 11.73 -11.31
C ALA A 131 -9.02 11.11 -12.64
N ASP A 132 -7.87 10.41 -12.62
CA ASP A 132 -7.43 9.57 -13.72
C ASP A 132 -8.07 8.17 -13.65
N SER A 133 -8.15 7.50 -14.79
CA SER A 133 -8.79 6.19 -14.91
C SER A 133 -7.95 5.02 -14.39
N LEU A 134 -6.69 5.25 -13.97
CA LEU A 134 -5.74 4.17 -13.68
C LEU A 134 -5.53 3.94 -12.17
N SER A 135 -5.59 5.00 -11.36
CA SER A 135 -4.96 4.97 -10.03
C SER A 135 -5.83 4.48 -8.88
N SER A 136 -7.15 4.45 -9.03
CA SER A 136 -8.09 4.21 -7.92
C SER A 136 -7.92 2.83 -7.26
N ILE A 137 -7.94 1.74 -8.03
CA ILE A 137 -7.72 0.38 -7.54
C ILE A 137 -6.55 -0.24 -8.31
N ASN A 138 -5.52 -0.69 -7.62
CA ASN A 138 -4.32 -1.25 -8.26
C ASN A 138 -4.04 -2.63 -7.68
N LEU A 139 -3.89 -3.65 -8.52
CA LEU A 139 -3.50 -4.99 -8.08
C LEU A 139 -2.05 -5.25 -8.46
N HIS A 140 -1.18 -5.34 -7.45
CA HIS A 140 0.25 -5.57 -7.60
C HIS A 140 0.59 -7.06 -7.61
N TYR A 141 1.56 -7.42 -8.43
CA TYR A 141 2.15 -8.75 -8.55
C TYR A 141 3.63 -8.69 -8.21
N ALA A 142 4.08 -9.57 -7.33
CA ALA A 142 5.51 -9.80 -7.08
C ALA A 142 5.83 -11.29 -7.18
N HIS A 143 6.53 -11.65 -8.26
CA HIS A 143 7.11 -12.97 -8.51
C HIS A 143 8.37 -13.18 -7.67
N ARG A 144 8.94 -14.40 -7.73
CA ARG A 144 10.21 -14.73 -7.10
C ARG A 144 11.28 -13.66 -7.35
N GLY A 145 11.91 -13.20 -6.28
CA GLY A 145 12.97 -12.19 -6.29
C GLY A 145 12.50 -10.75 -6.42
N GLN A 146 11.23 -10.49 -6.76
CA GLN A 146 10.69 -9.14 -6.83
C GLN A 146 10.45 -8.58 -5.43
N GLU A 147 10.80 -7.31 -5.23
CA GLU A 147 10.74 -6.61 -3.95
C GLU A 147 10.25 -5.17 -4.10
N LEU A 148 9.86 -4.55 -2.98
CA LEU A 148 9.68 -3.11 -2.89
C LEU A 148 10.74 -2.59 -1.92
N GLY A 149 11.78 -1.96 -2.45
CA GLY A 149 12.90 -1.45 -1.67
C GLY A 149 12.49 -0.40 -0.65
N TRP A 150 13.40 -0.09 0.26
CA TRP A 150 13.14 0.88 1.31
C TRP A 150 12.72 2.25 0.76
N HIS A 151 11.62 2.79 1.27
CA HIS A 151 11.16 4.12 0.93
C HIS A 151 10.30 4.73 2.04
N PHE A 152 10.09 6.04 1.92
CA PHE A 152 8.99 6.75 2.55
C PHE A 152 7.91 7.04 1.53
N ASP A 153 6.66 7.07 1.97
CA ASP A 153 5.55 7.49 1.11
C ASP A 153 5.55 9.01 0.91
N ASN A 154 5.04 9.41 -0.25
CA ASN A 154 4.64 10.78 -0.52
C ASN A 154 3.20 11.05 -0.02
N SER A 155 2.35 10.02 0.01
CA SER A 155 0.99 10.10 0.55
C SER A 155 1.00 10.11 2.08
N SER A 156 -0.07 10.61 2.69
CA SER A 156 -0.27 10.60 4.14
C SER A 156 -0.57 9.21 4.69
N PHE A 157 -1.15 8.33 3.88
CA PHE A 157 -1.47 6.94 4.22
C PHE A 157 -1.46 6.02 2.99
N ALA A 158 -1.46 4.72 3.25
CA ALA A 158 -1.67 3.65 2.29
C ALA A 158 -2.75 2.69 2.83
N ILE A 159 -3.61 2.20 1.93
CA ILE A 159 -4.68 1.24 2.22
C ILE A 159 -4.46 0.03 1.32
N THR A 160 -4.23 -1.14 1.90
CA THR A 160 -3.89 -2.34 1.12
C THR A 160 -4.63 -3.58 1.60
N LEU A 161 -4.88 -4.51 0.67
CA LEU A 161 -5.44 -5.84 0.95
C LEU A 161 -4.49 -6.92 0.44
N LEU A 162 -4.06 -7.83 1.32
CA LEU A 162 -3.26 -8.97 0.87
C LEU A 162 -4.20 -10.04 0.28
N ILE A 163 -4.05 -10.33 -1.01
CA ILE A 163 -4.92 -11.28 -1.73
C ILE A 163 -4.29 -12.66 -1.84
N GLN A 164 -2.97 -12.71 -2.06
CA GLN A 164 -2.23 -13.96 -2.11
C GLN A 164 -0.86 -13.78 -1.48
N LYS A 165 -0.58 -14.59 -0.47
CA LYS A 165 0.69 -14.59 0.24
C LYS A 165 1.68 -15.49 -0.51
N PRO A 166 2.95 -15.10 -0.64
CA PRO A 166 3.97 -15.97 -1.23
C PRO A 166 4.34 -17.11 -0.28
N GLN A 167 5.11 -18.09 -0.77
CA GLN A 167 5.57 -19.20 0.07
C GLN A 167 6.49 -18.73 1.21
N ALA A 168 7.37 -17.77 0.91
CA ALA A 168 8.23 -17.10 1.87
C ALA A 168 8.61 -15.70 1.35
N GLY A 169 9.40 -14.95 2.12
CA GLY A 169 9.74 -13.58 1.77
C GLY A 169 8.51 -12.68 1.73
N GLY A 170 8.52 -11.65 0.87
CA GLY A 170 7.39 -10.72 0.71
C GLY A 170 6.93 -10.04 2.01
N ARG A 171 7.83 -9.93 3.01
CA ARG A 171 7.53 -9.43 4.34
C ARG A 171 7.51 -7.92 4.32
N PHE A 172 6.46 -7.33 4.88
CA PHE A 172 6.42 -5.90 5.13
C PHE A 172 7.25 -5.57 6.37
N GLU A 173 8.27 -4.72 6.21
CA GLU A 173 9.17 -4.31 7.28
C GLU A 173 9.22 -2.79 7.35
N TYR A 174 9.24 -2.23 8.56
CA TYR A 174 9.21 -0.79 8.74
C TYR A 174 9.94 -0.29 9.99
N VAL A 175 10.27 1.00 9.96
CA VAL A 175 10.77 1.78 11.09
C VAL A 175 9.92 3.04 11.19
N GLU A 176 9.06 3.09 12.20
CA GLU A 176 8.17 4.23 12.47
C GLU A 176 8.94 5.48 12.90
N ASN A 177 8.35 6.66 12.63
CA ASN A 177 8.84 7.96 13.08
C ASN A 177 10.35 8.18 12.82
N LEU A 178 10.84 7.68 11.68
CA LEU A 178 12.25 7.78 11.34
C LEU A 178 12.61 9.19 10.86
N ARG A 179 11.64 9.94 10.33
CA ARG A 179 11.82 11.33 9.90
C ARG A 179 10.64 12.19 10.33
N ASP A 180 10.81 13.50 10.28
CA ASP A 180 9.71 14.47 10.35
C ASP A 180 9.66 15.27 9.05
N ALA A 181 8.79 14.82 8.13
CA ALA A 181 8.65 15.46 6.83
C ALA A 181 8.10 16.88 6.91
N ASP A 182 7.26 17.19 7.92
CA ASP A 182 6.63 18.52 8.07
C ASP A 182 7.61 19.55 8.61
N ARG A 183 8.57 19.12 9.44
CA ARG A 183 9.69 19.96 9.91
C ARG A 183 10.91 19.94 8.98
N GLY A 184 10.88 19.16 7.90
CA GLY A 184 11.99 19.02 6.97
C GLY A 184 13.18 18.20 7.51
N GLU A 185 12.97 17.44 8.60
CA GLU A 185 14.01 16.64 9.25
C GLU A 185 14.11 15.27 8.58
N MET A 186 15.05 15.11 7.64
CA MET A 186 15.16 13.89 6.82
C MET A 186 15.84 12.69 7.52
N ASN A 187 16.51 12.94 8.65
CA ASN A 187 17.25 11.95 9.45
C ASN A 187 18.19 11.02 8.63
N TYR A 188 19.12 11.62 7.88
CA TYR A 188 20.05 10.87 7.04
C TYR A 188 20.86 9.81 7.81
N ALA A 189 21.30 10.10 9.03
CA ALA A 189 22.04 9.15 9.87
C ALA A 189 21.19 7.93 10.24
N GLY A 190 19.94 8.13 10.69
CA GLY A 190 19.03 7.04 11.00
C GLY A 190 18.67 6.21 9.77
N VAL A 191 18.54 6.85 8.61
CA VAL A 191 18.32 6.14 7.33
C VAL A 191 19.53 5.27 6.96
N SER A 192 20.76 5.78 7.07
CA SER A 192 21.97 4.97 6.84
C SER A 192 21.98 3.72 7.71
N GLN A 193 21.71 3.86 9.01
CA GLN A 193 21.66 2.71 9.93
C GLN A 193 20.63 1.65 9.50
N VAL A 194 19.47 2.06 8.95
CA VAL A 194 18.49 1.10 8.41
C VAL A 194 19.01 0.43 7.13
N LEU A 195 19.60 1.20 6.22
CA LEU A 195 20.15 0.68 4.97
C LEU A 195 21.36 -0.25 5.17
N ASP A 196 22.12 -0.04 6.25
CA ASP A 196 23.26 -0.85 6.65
C ASP A 196 22.88 -2.04 7.54
N GLY A 197 21.61 -2.17 7.92
CA GLY A 197 21.11 -3.25 8.78
C GLY A 197 21.54 -3.13 10.24
N GLU A 198 22.03 -1.96 10.65
CA GLU A 198 22.48 -1.66 12.02
C GLU A 198 21.32 -1.30 12.95
N ARG A 199 20.16 -0.96 12.38
CA ARG A 199 18.93 -0.64 13.12
C ARG A 199 17.91 -1.75 13.00
N ALA A 200 17.33 -2.14 14.14
CA ALA A 200 16.24 -3.11 14.17
C ALA A 200 15.00 -2.58 13.43
N VAL A 201 14.38 -3.45 12.65
CA VAL A 201 13.16 -3.17 11.88
C VAL A 201 12.00 -3.98 12.43
N LYS A 202 10.79 -3.43 12.33
CA LYS A 202 9.56 -4.10 12.75
C LYS A 202 8.95 -4.86 11.58
N PRO A 203 8.65 -6.17 11.70
CA PRO A 203 7.79 -6.83 10.74
C PRO A 203 6.32 -6.44 10.98
N LEU A 204 5.55 -6.27 9.91
CA LEU A 204 4.10 -6.17 9.97
C LEU A 204 3.50 -7.49 9.47
N ALA A 205 2.94 -8.27 10.40
CA ALA A 205 2.29 -9.52 10.07
C ALA A 205 0.97 -9.25 9.32
N MET A 206 0.79 -9.93 8.19
CA MET A 206 -0.41 -9.87 7.37
C MET A 206 -0.69 -11.25 6.77
N GLU A 207 -1.95 -11.65 6.77
CA GLU A 207 -2.46 -12.87 6.14
C GLU A 207 -3.41 -12.53 4.99
N GLU A 208 -3.73 -13.54 4.18
CA GLU A 208 -4.65 -13.36 3.05
C GLU A 208 -6.03 -12.92 3.53
N GLY A 209 -6.58 -11.86 2.92
CA GLY A 209 -7.84 -11.24 3.30
C GLY A 209 -7.72 -10.08 4.28
N ASP A 210 -6.54 -9.82 4.85
CA ASP A 210 -6.34 -8.72 5.80
C ASP A 210 -6.35 -7.35 5.10
N LEU A 211 -6.98 -6.37 5.75
CA LEU A 211 -6.86 -4.95 5.39
C LEU A 211 -5.76 -4.31 6.23
N VAL A 212 -4.89 -3.54 5.59
CA VAL A 212 -3.83 -2.79 6.25
C VAL A 212 -3.95 -1.30 5.95
N LEU A 213 -3.96 -0.49 7.01
CA LEU A 213 -3.75 0.97 6.93
C LEU A 213 -2.36 1.30 7.45
N PHE A 214 -1.59 2.09 6.71
CA PHE A 214 -0.21 2.40 7.07
C PHE A 214 0.14 3.87 6.83
N ARG A 215 0.90 4.49 7.74
CA ARG A 215 1.40 5.88 7.61
C ARG A 215 2.87 5.91 7.20
N GLY A 216 3.14 5.74 5.90
CA GLY A 216 4.50 5.68 5.37
C GLY A 216 5.22 7.02 5.20
N ARG A 217 4.54 8.16 5.39
CA ARG A 217 5.15 9.49 5.20
C ARG A 217 6.36 9.73 6.11
N ASN A 218 6.30 9.25 7.35
CA ASN A 218 7.36 9.37 8.35
C ASN A 218 7.94 8.01 8.78
N ALA A 219 7.42 6.91 8.25
CA ALA A 219 7.87 5.56 8.51
C ALA A 219 8.58 4.99 7.27
N MET A 220 9.87 4.69 7.40
CA MET A 220 10.63 4.05 6.33
C MET A 220 10.23 2.58 6.28
N HIS A 221 9.87 2.07 5.12
CA HIS A 221 9.33 0.73 4.98
C HIS A 221 9.73 0.06 3.67
N ARG A 222 9.65 -1.27 3.64
CA ARG A 222 9.94 -2.11 2.47
C ARG A 222 9.06 -3.35 2.44
N VAL A 223 9.07 -4.03 1.30
CA VAL A 223 8.64 -5.43 1.17
C VAL A 223 9.84 -6.24 0.73
N THR A 224 10.25 -7.23 1.53
CA THR A 224 11.41 -8.09 1.19
C THR A 224 11.16 -8.87 -0.10
N PRO A 225 12.21 -9.37 -0.78
CA PRO A 225 12.04 -10.20 -1.96
C PRO A 225 11.05 -11.34 -1.72
N THR A 226 10.14 -11.56 -2.67
CA THR A 226 9.25 -12.72 -2.67
C THR A 226 10.07 -14.00 -2.91
N GLU A 227 9.79 -15.05 -2.15
CA GLU A 227 10.45 -16.34 -2.30
C GLU A 227 9.43 -17.42 -2.68
N GLY A 228 9.87 -18.34 -3.54
CA GLY A 228 9.02 -19.43 -4.04
C GLY A 228 8.32 -19.12 -5.36
N ASP A 229 7.42 -20.02 -5.75
CA ASP A 229 6.72 -19.99 -7.05
C ASP A 229 5.30 -19.42 -6.96
N ILE A 230 4.83 -19.09 -5.76
CA ILE A 230 3.55 -18.43 -5.55
C ILE A 230 3.76 -16.91 -5.68
N THR A 231 3.18 -16.32 -6.73
CA THR A 231 3.15 -14.86 -6.91
C THR A 231 2.41 -14.21 -5.76
N ARG A 232 3.04 -13.21 -5.13
CA ARG A 232 2.38 -12.36 -4.13
C ARG A 232 1.43 -11.40 -4.84
N MET A 233 0.17 -11.36 -4.40
CA MET A 233 -0.84 -10.43 -4.91
C MET A 233 -1.33 -9.50 -3.80
N LEU A 234 -1.25 -8.19 -4.04
CA LEU A 234 -1.63 -7.15 -3.07
C LEU A 234 -2.41 -6.05 -3.79
N VAL A 235 -3.60 -5.75 -3.31
CA VAL A 235 -4.37 -4.59 -3.78
C VAL A 235 -3.96 -3.34 -3.02
N VAL A 236 -3.87 -2.22 -3.73
CA VAL A 236 -3.83 -0.87 -3.16
C VAL A 236 -5.14 -0.17 -3.53
N LEU A 237 -5.82 0.38 -2.52
CA LEU A 237 -7.01 1.21 -2.69
C LEU A 237 -6.59 2.67 -2.49
N ALA A 238 -6.45 3.42 -3.57
CA ALA A 238 -5.89 4.76 -3.53
C ALA A 238 -7.00 5.81 -3.50
N TYR A 239 -7.02 6.62 -2.45
CA TYR A 239 -7.94 7.76 -2.32
C TYR A 239 -7.15 9.06 -2.12
N ASN A 240 -7.78 10.18 -2.48
CA ASN A 240 -7.30 11.53 -2.22
C ASN A 240 -8.15 12.22 -1.15
N ALA A 241 -7.53 13.09 -0.36
CA ALA A 241 -8.22 13.97 0.58
C ALA A 241 -8.92 15.15 -0.12
N GLN A 242 -8.61 15.39 -1.40
CA GLN A 242 -9.19 16.47 -2.22
C GLN A 242 -9.78 15.88 -3.50
N PRO A 243 -10.88 16.46 -4.02
CA PRO A 243 -11.44 16.04 -5.30
C PRO A 243 -10.52 16.40 -6.47
N ASP A 244 -10.77 15.79 -7.62
CA ASP A 244 -10.16 16.14 -8.91
C ASP A 244 -8.62 15.97 -8.98
N ILE A 245 -8.04 15.23 -8.04
CA ILE A 245 -6.61 14.91 -8.02
C ILE A 245 -6.34 13.68 -8.90
N ALA A 246 -5.49 13.86 -9.91
CA ALA A 246 -4.92 12.79 -10.72
C ALA A 246 -3.44 12.57 -10.37
N LEU A 247 -2.93 11.36 -10.62
CA LEU A 247 -1.48 11.18 -10.66
C LEU A 247 -0.88 11.98 -11.83
N SER A 248 0.29 12.57 -11.60
CA SER A 248 1.05 13.23 -12.66
C SER A 248 1.31 12.26 -13.82
N GLU A 249 1.35 12.76 -15.05
CA GLU A 249 1.65 11.95 -16.25
C GLU A 249 2.95 11.15 -16.10
N SER A 250 4.00 11.76 -15.54
CA SER A 250 5.27 11.08 -15.28
C SER A 250 5.15 9.91 -14.31
N ALA A 251 4.36 10.07 -13.24
CA ALA A 251 4.06 8.99 -12.30
C ALA A 251 3.25 7.87 -12.97
N ARG A 252 2.22 8.18 -13.75
CA ARG A 252 1.42 7.18 -14.49
C ARG A 252 2.26 6.40 -15.48
N MET A 253 3.11 7.08 -16.27
CA MET A 253 4.07 6.39 -17.15
C MET A 253 5.05 5.51 -16.39
N THR A 254 5.51 5.95 -15.20
CA THR A 254 6.46 5.18 -14.38
C THR A 254 5.82 3.95 -13.76
N PHE A 255 4.60 4.07 -13.23
CA PHE A 255 3.96 3.01 -12.47
C PHE A 255 3.09 2.10 -13.34
N TYR A 256 2.50 2.62 -14.42
CA TYR A 256 1.52 1.92 -15.25
C TYR A 256 1.95 1.78 -16.71
N GLY A 257 2.99 2.49 -17.15
CA GLY A 257 3.47 2.45 -18.53
C GLY A 257 2.58 3.15 -19.54
N ARG A 258 1.51 3.83 -19.09
CA ARG A 258 0.52 4.53 -19.92
C ARG A 258 -0.14 5.70 -19.18
N LEU A 259 -0.94 6.50 -19.89
CA LEU A 259 -1.67 7.67 -19.37
C LEU A 259 -3.16 7.44 -19.26
#